data_AF-A0A2S4PIK5-F1
#
_entry.id   AF-A0A2S4PIK5-F1
#
_cell.length_a   1.000
_cell.length_b   1.000
_cell.length_c   1.000
_cell.angle_alpha   90.00
_cell.angle_beta   90.00
_cell.angle_gamma   90.00
#
_symmetry.space_group_name_H-M   'P 1'
#
loop_
_entity.id
_entity.type
_entity.pdbx_description
1 polymer ?
#
loop_
_entity_poly.entity_id
_entity_poly.type
_entity_poly.pdbx_seq_one_letter_code
_entity_poly.pdbx_strand_id
1 'polypeptide(L)'
;MTDAQIEMAVRTQSSAFIDWMKYNDANADGRDLLYSDFPMHYIYVKNRGWHMRKKGHTIGRLPVAVPRQGEHFYLRSLLTVKRGARSYRDLYTVDG
;
A
#
# COMPACT_ATOMS: atom_id res chain seq x y z
N MET A 1 -17.97 -7.04 -23.88
CA MET A 1 -17.35 -6.02 -23.01
C MET A 1 -16.63 -5.06 -23.93
N THR A 2 -16.96 -3.77 -23.90
CA THR A 2 -16.32 -2.76 -24.76
C THR A 2 -15.01 -2.27 -24.13
N ASP A 3 -14.09 -1.76 -24.93
CA ASP A 3 -12.78 -1.26 -24.45
C ASP A 3 -12.93 -0.19 -23.37
N ALA A 4 -13.96 0.65 -23.46
CA ALA A 4 -14.32 1.61 -22.42
C ALA A 4 -14.67 0.94 -21.08
N GLN A 5 -15.37 -0.21 -21.10
CA GLN A 5 -15.68 -0.97 -19.88
C GLN A 5 -14.44 -1.62 -19.28
N ILE A 6 -13.50 -2.06 -20.12
CA ILE A 6 -12.21 -2.63 -19.69
C ILE A 6 -11.36 -1.53 -19.04
N GLU A 7 -11.22 -0.36 -19.67
CA GLU A 7 -10.50 0.79 -19.09
C GLU A 7 -11.10 1.22 -17.75
N MET A 8 -12.43 1.30 -17.67
CA MET A 8 -13.11 1.67 -16.42
C MET A 8 -12.90 0.63 -15.32
N ALA A 9 -12.89 -0.67 -15.68
CA ALA A 9 -12.62 -1.76 -14.75
C ALA A 9 -11.17 -1.75 -14.25
N VAL A 10 -10.20 -1.47 -15.12
CA VAL A 10 -8.79 -1.32 -14.74
C VAL A 10 -8.59 -0.11 -13.83
N ARG A 11 -9.24 1.02 -14.14
CA ARG A 11 -9.18 2.25 -13.31
C ARG A 11 -9.78 2.08 -11.92
N THR A 12 -10.81 1.24 -11.79
CA THR A 12 -11.48 0.98 -10.52
C THR A 12 -10.82 -0.16 -9.72
N GLN A 13 -9.90 -0.91 -10.32
CA GLN A 13 -9.14 -1.94 -9.65
C GLN A 13 -8.10 -1.30 -8.71
N SER A 14 -8.45 -1.20 -7.42
CA SER A 14 -7.54 -0.76 -6.38
C SER A 14 -7.36 -1.83 -5.31
N SER A 15 -6.17 -1.85 -4.71
CA SER A 15 -5.83 -2.70 -3.58
C SER A 15 -5.38 -1.83 -2.41
N ALA A 16 -5.40 -2.40 -1.20
CA ALA A 16 -4.91 -1.70 -0.01
C ALA A 16 -3.47 -1.19 -0.16
N PHE A 17 -2.65 -1.91 -0.93
CA PHE A 17 -1.28 -1.51 -1.23
C PHE A 17 -1.22 -0.29 -2.16
N ILE A 18 -2.00 -0.29 -3.25
CA ILE A 18 -2.05 0.87 -4.17
C ILE A 18 -2.66 2.09 -3.47
N ASP A 19 -3.71 1.89 -2.68
CA ASP A 19 -4.35 2.97 -1.95
C ASP A 19 -3.49 3.52 -0.81
N TRP A 20 -2.56 2.73 -0.27
CA TRP A 20 -1.58 3.24 0.70
C TRP A 20 -0.64 4.26 0.07
N MET A 21 -0.11 3.98 -1.12
CA MET A 21 0.74 4.93 -1.84
C MET A 21 -0.03 6.20 -2.21
N LYS A 22 -1.26 6.05 -2.72
CA LYS A 22 -2.15 7.20 -3.00
C LYS A 22 -2.43 8.02 -1.74
N TYR A 23 -2.65 7.35 -0.61
CA TYR A 23 -2.87 8.03 0.67
C TYR A 23 -1.64 8.84 1.10
N ASN A 24 -0.44 8.25 1.02
CA ASN A 24 0.81 8.95 1.36
C ASN A 24 1.12 10.08 0.37
N ASP A 25 0.73 9.96 -0.89
CA ASP A 25 0.88 11.06 -1.85
C ASP A 25 0.02 12.26 -1.44
N ALA A 26 -1.25 12.01 -1.09
CA ALA A 26 -2.19 13.05 -0.69
C ALA A 26 -1.99 13.58 0.75
N ASN A 27 -1.43 12.77 1.67
CA ASN A 27 -1.36 13.09 3.10
C ASN A 27 0.05 12.84 3.66
N ALA A 28 0.48 13.69 4.59
CA ALA A 28 1.81 13.60 5.19
C ALA A 28 1.87 12.79 6.48
N ASP A 29 0.74 12.58 7.14
CA ASP A 29 0.59 12.01 8.48
C ASP A 29 0.92 10.50 8.58
N GLY A 30 0.95 9.80 7.45
CA GLY A 30 1.33 8.38 7.40
C GLY A 30 2.71 8.10 6.78
N ARG A 31 3.48 9.15 6.42
CA ARG A 31 4.73 9.00 5.65
C ARG A 31 5.91 8.47 6.45
N ASP A 32 5.83 8.51 7.77
CA ASP A 32 6.82 7.96 8.70
C ASP A 32 6.58 6.47 9.00
N LEU A 33 5.48 5.89 8.51
CA LEU A 33 5.11 4.50 8.76
C LEU A 33 5.54 3.56 7.62
N LEU A 34 5.91 2.33 8.00
CA LEU A 34 6.00 1.20 7.08
C LEU A 34 4.61 0.74 6.67
N TYR A 35 4.50 0.08 5.52
CA TYR A 35 3.23 -0.51 5.08
C TYR A 35 2.68 -1.54 6.09
N SER A 36 3.56 -2.30 6.78
CA SER A 36 3.15 -3.25 7.83
C SER A 36 2.59 -2.58 9.09
N ASP A 37 3.02 -1.36 9.38
CA ASP A 37 2.64 -0.64 10.60
C ASP A 37 1.42 0.25 10.34
N PHE A 38 1.16 0.60 9.08
CA PHE A 38 0.04 1.41 8.65
C PHE A 38 -1.33 0.95 9.23
N PRO A 39 -1.68 -0.35 9.25
CA PRO A 39 -2.94 -0.82 9.83
C PRO A 39 -3.09 -0.60 11.34
N MET A 40 -1.99 -0.31 12.05
CA MET A 40 -2.03 0.06 13.47
C MET A 40 -2.71 1.42 13.67
N HIS A 41 -2.49 2.34 12.73
CA HIS A 41 -2.95 3.73 12.79
C HIS A 41 -4.12 4.02 11.85
N TYR A 42 -4.30 3.22 10.82
CA TYR A 42 -5.31 3.41 9.78
C TYR A 42 -6.17 2.15 9.60
N ILE A 43 -7.40 2.35 9.10
CA ILE A 43 -8.31 1.27 8.70
C ILE A 43 -8.53 1.38 7.19
N TYR A 44 -8.39 0.25 6.50
CA TYR A 44 -8.73 0.14 5.08
C TYR A 44 -10.19 -0.28 4.92
N VAL A 45 -10.95 0.50 4.17
CA VAL A 45 -12.33 0.19 3.79
C VAL A 45 -12.37 0.01 2.27
N LYS A 46 -12.81 -1.18 1.82
CA LYS A 46 -12.92 -1.49 0.39
C LYS A 46 -13.72 -0.39 -0.33
N ASN A 47 -13.18 0.12 -1.44
CA ASN A 47 -13.72 1.22 -2.25
C ASN A 47 -13.71 2.62 -1.58
N ARG A 48 -13.26 2.76 -0.34
CA ARG A 48 -13.08 4.07 0.33
C ARG A 48 -11.63 4.37 0.70
N GLY A 49 -10.76 3.38 0.64
CA GLY A 49 -9.34 3.53 0.89
C GLY A 49 -9.01 3.54 2.38
N TRP A 50 -7.92 4.22 2.72
CA TRP A 50 -7.42 4.33 4.09
C TRP A 50 -8.00 5.53 4.82
N HIS A 51 -8.33 5.33 6.09
CA HIS A 51 -8.79 6.38 7.00
C HIS A 51 -8.11 6.24 8.36
N MET A 52 -7.88 7.37 9.03
CA MET A 52 -7.34 7.37 10.38
C MET A 52 -8.24 6.54 11.32
N ARG A 53 -7.60 5.65 12.08
CA ARG A 53 -8.28 4.78 13.04
C ARG A 53 -8.72 5.61 14.25
N LYS A 54 -9.98 5.44 14.66
CA LYS A 54 -10.53 6.10 15.86
C LYS A 54 -10.34 5.28 17.15
N LYS A 55 -10.29 3.94 17.06
CA LYS A 55 -10.20 3.04 18.22
C LYS A 55 -9.54 1.70 17.86
N GLY A 56 -8.90 1.10 18.86
CA GLY A 56 -8.29 -0.23 18.78
C GLY A 56 -6.88 -0.21 18.19
N HIS A 57 -6.26 -1.38 18.11
CA HIS A 57 -4.94 -1.58 17.51
C HIS A 57 -4.97 -2.84 16.65
N THR A 58 -4.23 -2.85 15.54
CA THR A 58 -4.13 -4.02 14.66
C THR A 58 -2.73 -4.09 14.09
N ILE A 59 -2.09 -5.24 14.21
CA ILE A 59 -0.78 -5.49 13.60
C ILE A 59 -1.00 -5.86 12.14
N GLY A 60 -0.45 -5.08 11.21
CA GLY A 60 -0.51 -5.38 9.78
C GLY A 60 0.37 -6.60 9.46
N ARG A 61 -0.25 -7.67 8.97
CA ARG A 61 0.47 -8.87 8.54
C ARG A 61 0.71 -8.83 7.04
N LEU A 62 1.97 -8.78 6.65
CA LEU A 62 2.37 -9.02 5.27
C LEU A 62 2.31 -10.53 4.95
N PRO A 63 1.86 -10.95 3.75
CA PRO A 63 1.90 -12.35 3.32
C PRO A 63 3.33 -12.89 3.30
N VAL A 64 3.54 -14.11 3.81
CA VAL A 64 4.86 -14.76 3.75
C VAL A 64 5.28 -14.91 2.29
N ALA A 65 6.50 -14.46 2.00
CA ALA A 65 7.12 -14.62 0.69
C ALA A 65 8.48 -15.29 0.87
N VAL A 66 8.74 -16.38 0.14
CA VAL A 66 10.04 -17.08 0.11
C VAL A 66 10.84 -16.64 -1.11
N PRO A 67 12.19 -16.71 -1.11
CA PRO A 67 13.01 -16.23 -2.24
C PRO A 67 12.62 -16.79 -3.61
N ARG A 68 12.11 -18.03 -3.67
CA ARG A 68 11.63 -18.66 -4.91
C ARG A 68 10.40 -17.98 -5.54
N GLN A 69 9.68 -17.14 -4.79
CA GLN A 69 8.52 -16.39 -5.26
C GLN A 69 8.90 -15.06 -5.93
N GLY A 70 10.19 -14.81 -6.16
CA GLY A 70 10.69 -13.72 -6.99
C GLY A 70 10.15 -12.36 -6.57
N GLU A 71 9.36 -11.73 -7.44
CA GLU A 71 8.79 -10.39 -7.25
C GLU A 71 8.09 -10.21 -5.90
N HIS A 72 7.37 -11.23 -5.42
CA HIS A 72 6.68 -11.16 -4.13
C HIS A 72 7.66 -11.07 -2.95
N PHE A 73 8.80 -11.77 -3.04
CA PHE A 73 9.85 -11.73 -2.02
C PHE A 73 10.53 -10.37 -1.99
N TYR A 74 10.88 -9.83 -3.15
CA TYR A 74 11.49 -8.51 -3.25
C TYR A 74 10.54 -7.41 -2.79
N LEU A 75 9.27 -7.45 -3.23
CA LEU A 75 8.27 -6.49 -2.79
C LEU A 75 8.07 -6.55 -1.27
N ARG A 76 7.90 -7.73 -0.68
CA ARG A 76 7.79 -7.87 0.77
C ARG A 76 9.00 -7.24 1.48
N SER A 77 10.21 -7.48 0.98
CA SER A 77 11.43 -6.92 1.55
C SER A 77 11.42 -5.39 1.50
N LEU A 78 11.05 -4.80 0.35
CA LEU A 78 10.92 -3.34 0.20
C LEU A 78 9.87 -2.76 1.16
N LEU A 79 8.74 -3.41 1.34
CA LEU A 79 7.68 -2.96 2.25
C LEU A 79 8.06 -3.01 3.74
N THR A 80 9.11 -3.77 4.09
CA THR A 80 9.63 -3.80 5.47
C THR A 80 10.67 -2.71 5.76
N VAL A 81 11.17 -2.02 4.73
CA VAL A 81 12.21 -0.98 4.90
C VAL A 81 11.77 0.40 4.42
N LYS A 82 10.95 0.48 3.37
CA LYS A 82 10.51 1.74 2.79
C LYS A 82 9.28 2.28 3.51
N ARG A 83 9.44 3.45 4.11
CA ARG A 83 8.37 4.24 4.74
C ARG A 83 7.76 5.21 3.74
N GLY A 84 6.47 5.49 3.90
CA GLY A 84 5.80 6.60 3.23
C GLY A 84 5.89 6.63 1.71
N ALA A 85 6.04 5.48 1.04
CA ALA A 85 6.13 5.46 -0.42
C ALA A 85 4.88 6.08 -1.04
N ARG A 86 5.06 6.96 -2.02
CA ARG A 86 3.97 7.67 -2.73
C ARG A 86 3.72 7.08 -4.12
N SER A 87 4.68 6.31 -4.61
CA SER A 87 4.62 5.64 -5.91
C SER A 87 5.40 4.34 -5.87
N TYR A 88 5.20 3.50 -6.88
CA TYR A 88 6.01 2.29 -7.04
C TYR A 88 7.50 2.63 -7.25
N ARG A 89 7.79 3.76 -7.91
CA ARG A 89 9.16 4.24 -8.12
C ARG A 89 9.86 4.59 -6.81
N ASP A 90 9.12 5.17 -5.86
CA ASP A 90 9.64 5.51 -4.52
C ASP A 90 10.14 4.26 -3.76
N LEU A 91 9.59 3.07 -4.05
CA LEU A 91 10.03 1.82 -3.41
C LEU A 91 11.46 1.44 -3.80
N TYR A 92 11.96 1.92 -4.94
CA TYR A 92 13.29 1.62 -5.45
C TYR A 92 14.34 2.67 -5.12
N THR A 93 13.95 3.83 -4.57
CA THR A 93 14.88 4.92 -4.27
C THR A 93 15.19 4.96 -2.78
N VAL A 94 16.47 5.08 -2.45
CA VAL A 94 16.94 5.49 -1.12
C VAL A 94 17.05 7.02 -1.23
N ASP A 95 16.36 7.75 -0.36
CA ASP A 95 16.28 9.22 -0.31
C ASP A 95 15.30 9.95 -1.26
N GLY A 96 14.61 9.22 -2.15
CA GLY A 96 13.58 9.80 -3.02
C GLY A 96 14.06 10.00 -4.44
#